data_AF-A0A536LTY5-F1
#
_entry.id   AF-A0A536LTY5-F1
#
_cell.length_a   1.000
_cell.length_b   1.000
_cell.length_c   1.000
_cell.angle_alpha   90.00
_cell.angle_beta   90.00
_cell.angle_gamma   90.00
#
_symmetry.space_group_name_H-M   'P 1'
#
loop_
_entity.id
_entity.type
_entity.pdbx_description
1 polymer ?
#
loop_
_entity_poly.entity_id
_entity_poly.type
_entity_poly.pdbx_seq_one_letter_code
_entity_poly.pdbx_strand_id
1 'polypeptide(L)'
;MRSESIEEPSARERYEPGSEADFERLYRNTYHRILGTLITMVRDRATAEDCAQETFERAYRNWASWRPDAPVEAWLHRIAINVAISDRRHQSLGQAGELIRRLGRPAPGTDPSTVAERSELVRALKKLPPKQAAALVLRYYHGYSNREIGAALGVPEQTVASRLGAARKQLQAVLGRER
;
A
#
# COMPACT_ATOMS: atom_id res chain seq x y z
N MET A 1 16.19 -40.49 8.01
CA MET A 1 15.97 -39.44 9.03
C MET A 1 16.77 -38.21 8.60
N ARG A 2 16.17 -37.35 7.76
CA ARG A 2 16.76 -36.06 7.37
C ARG A 2 16.11 -35.01 8.25
N SER A 3 16.86 -34.51 9.22
CA SER A 3 16.43 -33.40 10.05
C SER A 3 16.23 -32.18 9.16
N GLU A 4 15.00 -31.71 9.06
CA GLU A 4 14.68 -30.38 8.58
C GLU A 4 15.42 -29.37 9.44
N SER A 5 16.38 -28.68 8.84
CA SER A 5 16.92 -27.43 9.37
C SER A 5 15.76 -26.44 9.40
N ILE A 6 15.18 -26.25 10.59
CA ILE A 6 14.34 -25.10 10.89
C ILE A 6 15.25 -23.89 10.72
N GLU A 7 15.10 -23.17 9.61
CA GLU A 7 15.66 -21.83 9.45
C GLU A 7 15.18 -20.99 10.64
N GLU A 8 16.11 -20.59 11.48
CA GLU A 8 15.84 -19.64 12.55
C GLU A 8 15.21 -18.38 11.96
N PRO A 9 14.16 -17.80 12.58
CA PRO A 9 13.54 -16.59 12.06
C PRO A 9 14.59 -15.49 12.01
N SER A 10 14.91 -15.00 10.80
CA SER A 10 15.90 -13.95 10.55
C SER A 10 15.75 -12.86 11.60
N ALA A 11 16.85 -12.50 12.28
CA ALA A 11 16.89 -11.43 13.25
C ALA A 11 16.08 -10.23 12.73
N ARG A 12 14.89 -10.01 13.31
CA ARG A 12 14.05 -8.86 12.93
C ARG A 12 14.92 -7.63 13.07
N GLU A 13 15.20 -6.95 11.97
CA GLU A 13 15.97 -5.70 12.00
C GLU A 13 15.35 -4.80 13.06
N ARG A 14 16.12 -4.54 14.12
CA ARG A 14 15.66 -3.71 15.22
C ARG A 14 15.84 -2.27 14.80
N TYR A 15 14.75 -1.53 14.88
CA TYR A 15 14.75 -0.08 14.69
C TYR A 15 14.30 0.55 16.00
N GLU A 16 14.94 1.65 16.36
CA GLU A 16 14.61 2.47 17.52
C GLU A 16 13.71 3.64 17.11
N PRO A 17 12.44 3.68 17.59
CA PRO A 17 11.53 4.79 17.33
C PRO A 17 12.15 6.14 17.73
N GLY A 18 12.11 7.12 16.85
CA GLY A 18 12.66 8.45 17.08
C GLY A 18 14.16 8.61 16.76
N SER A 19 14.91 7.52 16.57
CA SER A 19 16.31 7.59 16.13
C SER A 19 16.41 7.98 14.65
N GLU A 20 17.14 9.07 14.37
CA GLU A 20 17.34 9.59 13.01
C GLU A 20 18.14 8.61 12.14
N ALA A 21 19.22 8.04 12.68
CA ALA A 21 20.05 7.06 11.98
C ALA A 21 19.26 5.79 11.62
N ASP A 22 18.35 5.38 12.48
CA ASP A 22 17.49 4.22 12.24
C ASP A 22 16.41 4.52 11.20
N PHE A 23 15.86 5.73 11.19
CA PHE A 23 14.95 6.15 10.14
C PHE A 23 15.65 6.22 8.78
N GLU A 24 16.88 6.73 8.73
CA GLU A 24 17.67 6.79 7.50
C GLU A 24 17.98 5.39 6.95
N ARG A 25 18.33 4.44 7.83
CA ARG A 25 18.48 3.02 7.46
C ARG A 25 17.17 2.43 6.95
N LEU A 26 16.05 2.69 7.64
CA LEU A 26 14.72 2.25 7.23
C LEU A 26 14.37 2.76 5.83
N TYR A 27 14.60 4.06 5.58
CA TYR A 27 14.37 4.69 4.27
C TYR A 27 15.16 3.98 3.17
N ARG A 28 16.48 3.83 3.35
CA ARG A 28 17.35 3.16 2.36
C ARG A 28 16.89 1.73 2.05
N ASN A 29 16.50 0.98 3.08
CA ASN A 29 16.12 -0.43 2.93
C ASN A 29 14.75 -0.62 2.28
N THR A 30 13.84 0.35 2.41
CA THR A 30 12.43 0.16 2.05
C THR A 30 11.94 1.03 0.90
N TYR A 31 12.64 2.10 0.54
CA TYR A 31 12.19 3.07 -0.46
C TYR A 31 11.72 2.42 -1.76
N HIS A 32 12.54 1.55 -2.36
CA HIS A 32 12.19 0.90 -3.62
C HIS A 32 10.99 -0.06 -3.51
N ARG A 33 10.82 -0.73 -2.37
CA ARG A 33 9.67 -1.62 -2.12
C ARG A 33 8.37 -0.81 -1.97
N ILE A 34 8.41 0.25 -1.17
CA ILE A 34 7.28 1.18 -0.98
C ILE A 34 6.89 1.80 -2.32
N LEU A 35 7.87 2.25 -3.08
CA LEU A 35 7.67 2.86 -4.38
C LEU A 35 7.13 1.86 -5.41
N GLY A 36 7.58 0.60 -5.39
CA GLY A 36 7.02 -0.48 -6.22
C GLY A 36 5.53 -0.69 -5.93
N THR A 37 5.12 -0.72 -4.66
CA THR A 37 3.69 -0.76 -4.29
C THR A 37 2.95 0.47 -4.81
N LEU A 38 3.49 1.67 -4.61
CA LEU A 38 2.85 2.90 -5.04
C LEU A 38 2.67 2.96 -6.56
N ILE A 39 3.68 2.53 -7.32
CA ILE A 39 3.55 2.37 -8.78
C ILE A 39 2.31 1.52 -9.08
N THR A 40 2.14 0.35 -8.45
CA THR A 40 0.96 -0.50 -8.62
C THR A 40 -0.38 0.18 -8.28
N MET A 41 -0.37 1.15 -7.36
CA MET A 41 -1.59 1.79 -6.87
C MET A 41 -1.96 3.09 -7.59
N VAL A 42 -1.01 3.74 -8.27
CA VAL A 42 -1.25 5.00 -8.97
C VAL A 42 -0.98 4.87 -10.47
N ARG A 43 -1.32 5.92 -11.22
CA ARG A 43 -1.39 5.87 -12.67
C ARG A 43 -0.03 5.92 -13.35
N ASP A 44 0.87 6.73 -12.83
CA ASP A 44 2.17 7.01 -13.43
C ASP A 44 3.26 7.07 -12.36
N ARG A 45 4.49 7.03 -12.86
CA ARG A 45 5.71 7.00 -12.06
C ARG A 45 5.89 8.25 -11.20
N ALA A 46 5.64 9.43 -11.78
CA ALA A 46 5.84 10.70 -11.08
C ALA A 46 4.91 10.81 -9.87
N THR A 47 3.62 10.48 -10.06
CA THR A 47 2.64 10.43 -8.95
C THR A 47 3.07 9.42 -7.88
N ALA A 48 3.68 8.30 -8.27
CA ALA A 48 4.15 7.30 -7.31
C ALA A 48 5.35 7.81 -6.49
N GLU A 49 6.26 8.56 -7.12
CA GLU A 49 7.39 9.20 -6.46
C GLU A 49 6.94 10.28 -5.48
N ASP A 50 5.98 11.12 -5.87
CA ASP A 50 5.35 12.14 -4.99
C ASP A 50 4.67 11.47 -3.78
N CYS A 51 3.90 10.40 -4.02
CA CYS A 51 3.31 9.62 -2.94
C CYS A 51 4.36 9.01 -2.02
N ALA A 52 5.50 8.56 -2.56
CA ALA A 52 6.57 7.96 -1.77
C ALA A 52 7.21 9.02 -0.87
N GLN A 53 7.49 10.21 -1.41
CA GLN A 53 7.99 11.33 -0.63
C GLN A 53 7.04 11.66 0.53
N GLU A 54 5.76 11.88 0.24
CA GLU A 54 4.78 12.19 1.28
C GLU A 54 4.64 11.05 2.31
N THR A 55 4.77 9.79 1.87
CA THR A 55 4.77 8.63 2.76
C THR A 55 5.91 8.70 3.77
N PHE A 56 7.14 8.93 3.31
CA PHE A 56 8.31 8.98 4.18
C PHE A 56 8.32 10.25 5.05
N GLU A 57 7.83 11.39 4.57
CA GLU A 57 7.63 12.58 5.40
C GLU A 57 6.65 12.30 6.55
N ARG A 58 5.50 11.68 6.25
CA ARG A 58 4.50 11.30 7.27
C ARG A 58 5.05 10.23 8.22
N ALA A 59 5.82 9.27 7.71
CA ALA A 59 6.47 8.26 8.53
C ALA A 59 7.47 8.91 9.49
N TYR A 60 8.33 9.80 9.01
CA TYR A 60 9.31 10.50 9.85
C TYR A 60 8.65 11.28 10.98
N ARG A 61 7.60 12.05 10.68
CA ARG A 61 6.82 12.79 11.70
C ARG A 61 6.18 11.88 12.76
N ASN A 62 5.90 10.63 12.42
CA ASN A 62 5.30 9.65 13.33
C ASN A 62 6.31 8.60 13.79
N TRP A 63 7.60 8.80 13.55
CA TRP A 63 8.62 7.78 13.79
C TRP A 63 8.72 7.42 15.27
N ALA A 64 8.71 8.44 16.14
CA ALA A 64 8.73 8.25 17.59
C ALA A 64 7.48 7.57 18.16
N SER A 65 6.36 7.54 17.42
CA SER A 65 5.12 6.90 17.87
C SER A 65 4.93 5.48 17.33
N TRP A 66 5.77 5.05 16.39
CA TRP A 66 5.79 3.67 15.92
C TRP A 66 6.20 2.72 17.05
N ARG A 67 5.54 1.57 17.11
CA ARG A 67 5.80 0.53 18.10
C ARG A 67 6.35 -0.72 17.38
N PRO A 68 7.35 -1.40 17.96
CA PRO A 68 7.94 -2.61 17.37
C PRO A 68 7.09 -3.88 17.58
N ASP A 69 5.76 -3.74 17.65
CA ASP A 69 4.80 -4.83 17.81
C ASP A 69 4.29 -5.38 16.46
N ALA A 70 4.60 -4.70 15.35
CA ALA A 70 4.44 -5.15 13.98
C ALA A 70 5.71 -4.93 13.14
N PRO A 71 5.87 -5.65 12.01
CA PRO A 71 6.89 -5.32 11.02
C PRO A 71 6.80 -3.83 10.63
N VAL A 72 7.92 -3.12 10.67
CA VAL A 72 7.98 -1.70 10.31
C VAL A 72 7.51 -1.46 8.86
N GLU A 73 7.76 -2.42 7.96
CA GLU A 73 7.28 -2.37 6.58
C GLU A 73 5.76 -2.38 6.49
N ALA A 74 5.05 -3.14 7.35
CA ALA A 74 3.59 -3.14 7.36
C ALA A 74 3.04 -1.75 7.77
N TRP A 75 3.71 -1.08 8.71
CA TRP A 75 3.39 0.29 9.09
C TRP A 75 3.67 1.30 7.98
N LEU A 76 4.80 1.18 7.27
CA LEU A 76 5.10 2.03 6.10
C LEU A 76 4.13 1.80 4.94
N HIS A 77 3.85 0.55 4.58
CA HIS A 77 2.88 0.21 3.53
C HIS A 77 1.49 0.76 3.87
N ARG A 78 1.05 0.71 5.13
CA ARG A 78 -0.19 1.36 5.54
C ARG A 78 -0.18 2.85 5.20
N ILE A 79 0.88 3.57 5.56
CA ILE A 79 0.97 5.02 5.28
C ILE A 79 0.94 5.24 3.77
N ALA A 80 1.73 4.48 3.02
CA ALA A 80 1.80 4.55 1.56
C ALA A 80 0.44 4.33 0.89
N ILE A 81 -0.26 3.28 1.27
CA ILE A 81 -1.58 2.95 0.74
C ILE A 81 -2.58 4.06 1.06
N ASN A 82 -2.57 4.58 2.28
CA ASN A 82 -3.44 5.69 2.66
C ASN A 82 -3.14 6.95 1.85
N VAL A 83 -1.86 7.27 1.61
CA VAL A 83 -1.46 8.39 0.74
C VAL A 83 -1.99 8.16 -0.67
N ALA A 84 -1.71 7.02 -1.29
CA ALA A 84 -2.15 6.72 -2.66
C ALA A 84 -3.68 6.73 -2.85
N ILE A 85 -4.44 6.25 -1.87
CA ILE A 85 -5.91 6.26 -1.93
C ILE A 85 -6.46 7.68 -1.68
N SER A 86 -5.86 8.41 -0.74
CA SER A 86 -6.33 9.73 -0.31
C SER A 86 -5.78 10.85 -1.17
N ASP A 87 -4.89 10.56 -2.10
CA ASP A 87 -4.31 11.53 -3.03
C ASP A 87 -5.42 12.10 -3.93
N ARG A 88 -6.06 13.15 -3.42
CA ARG A 88 -7.03 13.98 -4.12
C ARG A 88 -6.35 14.97 -5.05
N ARG A 89 -5.07 15.26 -4.83
CA ARG A 89 -4.28 16.25 -5.57
C ARG A 89 -4.11 15.82 -7.02
N HIS A 90 -3.87 14.53 -7.26
CA HIS A 90 -3.81 13.97 -8.61
C HIS A 90 -5.13 13.33 -9.08
N GLN A 91 -6.19 13.30 -8.26
CA GLN A 91 -7.52 12.88 -8.73
C GLN A 91 -8.12 13.89 -9.73
N SER A 92 -7.85 15.19 -9.58
CA SER A 92 -8.28 16.22 -10.53
C SER A 92 -7.41 16.22 -11.79
N LEU A 93 -6.08 16.20 -11.64
CA LEU A 93 -5.13 16.14 -12.77
C LEU A 93 -5.22 14.82 -13.53
N GLY A 94 -5.49 13.71 -12.84
CA GLY A 94 -5.73 12.41 -13.44
C GLY A 94 -7.03 12.38 -14.25
N GLN A 95 -8.11 13.07 -13.87
CA GLN A 95 -9.29 13.14 -14.75
C GLN A 95 -8.95 13.83 -16.07
N ALA A 96 -8.18 14.92 -16.03
CA ALA A 96 -7.69 15.61 -17.21
C ALA A 96 -6.71 14.75 -18.04
N GLY A 97 -5.74 14.09 -17.40
CA GLY A 97 -4.76 13.22 -18.07
C GLY A 97 -5.38 11.94 -18.65
N GLU A 98 -6.43 11.38 -18.04
CA GLU A 98 -7.13 10.20 -18.59
C GLU A 98 -7.96 10.60 -19.81
N LEU A 99 -8.58 11.77 -19.78
CA LEU A 99 -9.26 12.35 -20.94
C LEU A 99 -8.27 12.57 -22.09
N ILE A 100 -7.09 13.13 -21.80
CA ILE A 100 -6.02 13.34 -22.79
C ILE A 100 -5.45 12.00 -23.31
N ARG A 101 -5.27 10.99 -22.46
CA ARG A 101 -4.76 9.67 -22.87
C ARG A 101 -5.80 8.82 -23.62
N ARG A 102 -7.09 9.04 -23.35
CA ARG A 102 -8.19 8.52 -24.18
C ARG A 102 -8.23 9.19 -25.56
N LEU A 103 -7.73 10.43 -25.64
CA LEU A 103 -7.57 11.18 -26.89
C LEU A 103 -6.19 10.97 -27.55
N GLY A 104 -5.21 10.38 -26.86
CA GLY A 104 -3.81 10.35 -27.27
C GLY A 104 -3.05 9.11 -26.76
N ARG A 105 -2.50 8.37 -27.72
CA ARG A 105 -1.76 7.09 -27.66
C ARG A 105 -1.10 6.73 -26.30
N PRO A 106 -1.25 5.47 -25.82
CA PRO A 106 -0.59 5.02 -24.60
C PRO A 106 0.94 5.13 -24.67
N ALA A 107 1.58 5.34 -23.51
CA ALA A 107 3.03 5.39 -23.38
C ALA A 107 3.69 4.11 -23.91
N PRO A 108 4.84 4.21 -24.61
CA PRO A 108 5.50 3.04 -25.21
C PRO A 108 6.07 2.12 -24.13
N GLY A 109 5.77 0.82 -24.22
CA GLY A 109 6.43 -0.24 -23.45
C GLY A 109 5.59 -0.96 -22.40
N THR A 110 4.35 -0.54 -22.14
CA THR A 110 3.45 -1.26 -21.21
C THR A 110 2.38 -2.00 -21.97
N ASP A 111 2.23 -3.30 -21.70
CA ASP A 111 1.14 -4.11 -22.26
C ASP A 111 -0.22 -3.45 -21.93
N PRO A 112 -1.04 -3.11 -22.94
CA PRO A 112 -2.35 -2.51 -22.74
C PRO A 112 -3.26 -3.30 -21.80
N SER A 113 -3.13 -4.64 -21.76
CA SER A 113 -3.92 -5.53 -20.89
C SER A 113 -3.57 -5.32 -19.41
N THR A 114 -2.28 -5.33 -19.07
CA THR A 114 -1.78 -5.09 -17.70
C THR A 114 -2.12 -3.68 -17.22
N VAL A 115 -2.08 -2.69 -18.11
CA VAL A 115 -2.51 -1.31 -17.78
C VAL A 115 -4.01 -1.26 -17.47
N ALA A 116 -4.84 -1.97 -18.24
CA ALA A 116 -6.28 -1.99 -18.04
C ALA A 116 -6.68 -2.66 -16.72
N GLU A 117 -6.12 -3.84 -16.41
CA GLU A 117 -6.39 -4.59 -15.18
C GLU A 117 -5.98 -3.81 -13.93
N ARG A 118 -4.77 -3.21 -13.95
CA ARG A 118 -4.30 -2.35 -12.86
C ARG A 118 -5.20 -1.12 -12.68
N SER A 119 -5.66 -0.53 -13.78
CA SER A 119 -6.56 0.63 -13.74
C SER A 119 -7.95 0.28 -13.18
N GLU A 120 -8.42 -0.95 -13.39
CA GLU A 120 -9.68 -1.45 -12.81
C GLU A 120 -9.54 -1.72 -11.31
N LEU A 121 -8.47 -2.40 -10.89
CA LEU A 121 -8.18 -2.64 -9.48
C LEU A 121 -8.05 -1.33 -8.70
N VAL A 122 -7.30 -0.36 -9.21
CA VAL A 122 -7.14 0.96 -8.59
C VAL A 122 -8.48 1.69 -8.49
N ARG A 123 -9.33 1.62 -9.53
CA ARG A 123 -10.68 2.21 -9.50
C ARG A 123 -11.57 1.52 -8.45
N ALA A 124 -11.51 0.21 -8.34
CA ALA A 124 -12.29 -0.55 -7.38
C ALA A 124 -11.85 -0.24 -5.94
N LEU A 125 -10.54 -0.17 -5.68
CA LEU A 125 -10.00 0.22 -4.36
C LEU A 125 -10.40 1.64 -3.96
N LYS A 126 -10.46 2.58 -4.90
CA LYS A 126 -10.91 3.97 -4.66
C LYS A 126 -12.39 4.08 -4.29
N LYS A 127 -13.22 3.08 -4.61
CA LYS A 127 -14.63 3.04 -4.19
C LYS A 127 -14.78 2.61 -2.72
N LEU A 128 -13.73 2.12 -2.07
CA LEU A 128 -13.74 1.69 -0.66
C LEU A 128 -13.29 2.81 0.29
N PRO A 129 -13.76 2.81 1.55
CA PRO A 129 -13.16 3.61 2.60
C PRO A 129 -11.64 3.35 2.72
N PRO A 130 -10.77 4.36 2.93
CA PRO A 130 -9.31 4.18 2.90
C PRO A 130 -8.78 3.08 3.82
N LYS A 131 -9.33 2.98 5.04
CA LYS A 131 -8.95 1.95 6.01
C LYS A 131 -9.30 0.53 5.57
N GLN A 132 -10.36 0.37 4.78
CA GLN A 132 -10.80 -0.92 4.24
C GLN A 132 -9.93 -1.34 3.06
N ALA A 133 -9.68 -0.43 2.11
CA ALA A 133 -8.77 -0.67 1.00
C ALA A 133 -7.34 -0.96 1.49
N ALA A 134 -6.85 -0.22 2.49
CA ALA A 134 -5.56 -0.49 3.12
C ALA A 134 -5.46 -1.90 3.71
N ALA A 135 -6.47 -2.34 4.46
CA ALA A 135 -6.51 -3.70 5.00
C ALA A 135 -6.46 -4.75 3.88
N LEU A 136 -7.16 -4.52 2.77
CA LEU A 136 -7.21 -5.43 1.63
C LEU A 136 -5.84 -5.54 0.93
N VAL A 137 -5.20 -4.42 0.63
CA VAL A 137 -3.87 -4.42 -0.01
C VAL A 137 -2.83 -5.06 0.92
N LEU A 138 -2.81 -4.68 2.21
CA LEU A 138 -1.89 -5.29 3.17
C LEU A 138 -2.06 -6.82 3.29
N ARG A 139 -3.31 -7.31 3.23
CA ARG A 139 -3.60 -8.74 3.35
C ARG A 139 -3.26 -9.52 2.09
N TYR A 140 -3.74 -9.06 0.93
CA TYR A 140 -3.72 -9.87 -0.30
C TYR A 140 -2.56 -9.55 -1.22
N TYR A 141 -2.01 -8.33 -1.16
CA TYR A 141 -0.85 -7.96 -1.97
C TYR A 141 0.46 -8.19 -1.20
N HIS A 142 0.50 -7.85 0.09
CA HIS A 142 1.70 -8.01 0.92
C HIS A 142 1.70 -9.28 1.78
N GLY A 143 0.58 -9.99 1.90
CA GLY A 143 0.51 -11.26 2.64
C GLY A 143 0.49 -11.14 4.16
N TYR A 144 0.38 -9.93 4.73
CA TYR A 144 0.41 -9.75 6.18
C TYR A 144 -0.76 -10.47 6.89
N SER A 145 -0.50 -10.98 8.09
CA SER A 145 -1.53 -11.55 8.97
C SER A 145 -2.48 -10.48 9.50
N ASN A 146 -3.70 -10.86 9.88
CA ASN A 146 -4.66 -9.91 10.48
C ASN A 146 -4.08 -9.28 11.76
N ARG A 147 -3.27 -10.03 12.51
CA ARG A 147 -2.55 -9.55 13.70
C ARG A 147 -1.55 -8.45 13.36
N GLU A 148 -0.67 -8.68 12.38
CA GLU A 148 0.33 -7.68 11.94
C GLU A 148 -0.34 -6.44 11.37
N ILE A 149 -1.41 -6.62 10.59
CA ILE A 149 -2.22 -5.50 10.09
C ILE A 149 -2.85 -4.75 11.26
N GLY A 150 -3.38 -5.45 12.26
CA GLY A 150 -3.99 -4.84 13.45
C GLY A 150 -3.01 -3.95 14.19
N ALA A 151 -1.82 -4.47 14.48
CA ALA A 151 -0.74 -3.71 15.10
C ALA A 151 -0.30 -2.51 14.24
N ALA A 152 -0.07 -2.69 12.93
CA ALA A 152 0.28 -1.58 12.03
C ALA A 152 -0.82 -0.49 11.94
N LEU A 153 -2.10 -0.90 11.99
CA LEU A 153 -3.25 -0.01 11.95
C LEU A 153 -3.61 0.60 13.33
N GLY A 154 -3.04 0.10 14.43
CA GLY A 154 -3.43 0.47 15.79
C GLY A 154 -4.87 0.05 16.15
N VAL A 155 -5.33 -1.11 15.66
CA VAL A 155 -6.69 -1.63 15.93
C VAL A 155 -6.66 -3.13 16.26
N PRO A 156 -7.69 -3.66 16.96
CA PRO A 156 -7.78 -5.09 17.24
C PRO A 156 -7.79 -5.94 15.95
N GLU A 157 -7.22 -7.14 16.02
CA GLU A 157 -7.23 -8.12 14.92
C GLU A 157 -8.65 -8.39 14.38
N GLN A 158 -9.63 -8.50 15.28
CA GLN A 158 -11.04 -8.68 14.91
C GLN A 158 -11.60 -7.51 14.09
N THR A 159 -11.10 -6.29 14.32
CA THR A 159 -11.46 -5.10 13.52
C THR A 159 -10.85 -5.18 12.11
N VAL A 160 -9.69 -5.82 11.95
CA VAL A 160 -9.13 -6.10 10.62
C VAL A 160 -10.01 -7.11 9.89
N ALA A 161 -10.39 -8.20 10.55
CA ALA A 161 -11.27 -9.21 9.95
C ALA A 161 -12.61 -8.62 9.49
N SER A 162 -13.23 -7.77 10.30
CA SER A 162 -14.48 -7.10 9.93
C SER A 162 -14.31 -6.11 8.78
N ARG A 163 -13.21 -5.34 8.73
CA ARG A 163 -12.87 -4.47 7.60
C ARG A 163 -12.68 -5.24 6.30
N LEU A 164 -11.97 -6.37 6.35
CA LEU A 164 -11.76 -7.23 5.19
C LEU A 164 -13.09 -7.82 4.67
N GLY A 165 -13.96 -8.26 5.59
CA GLY A 165 -15.29 -8.75 5.24
C GLY A 165 -16.16 -7.68 4.58
N ALA A 166 -16.20 -6.47 5.14
CA ALA A 166 -16.93 -5.34 4.57
C ALA A 166 -16.39 -4.94 3.19
N ALA A 167 -15.07 -4.86 3.05
CA ALA A 167 -14.41 -4.49 1.81
C ALA A 167 -14.68 -5.52 0.70
N ARG A 168 -14.64 -6.82 1.01
CA ARG A 168 -14.97 -7.89 0.05
C ARG A 168 -16.42 -7.81 -0.42
N LYS A 169 -17.37 -7.60 0.49
CA LYS A 169 -18.80 -7.42 0.14
C LYS A 169 -19.00 -6.23 -0.79
N GLN A 170 -18.34 -5.11 -0.51
CA GLN A 170 -18.44 -3.91 -1.33
C GLN A 170 -17.80 -4.09 -2.70
N LEU A 171 -16.62 -4.73 -2.78
CA LEU A 171 -15.99 -5.06 -4.06
C LEU A 171 -16.86 -6.01 -4.89
N GLN A 172 -17.49 -7.02 -4.28
CA GLN A 172 -18.43 -7.89 -4.97
C GLN A 172 -19.63 -7.13 -5.54
N ALA A 173 -20.17 -6.15 -4.81
CA ALA A 173 -21.27 -5.31 -5.30
C ALA A 173 -20.84 -4.36 -6.43
N VAL A 174 -19.58 -3.89 -6.40
CA VAL A 174 -19.02 -3.01 -7.43
C VAL A 174 -18.73 -3.79 -8.72
N LEU A 175 -18.00 -4.90 -8.60
CA LEU A 175 -17.55 -5.71 -9.75
C LEU A 175 -18.68 -6.58 -10.29
N GLY A 176 -19.62 -7.01 -9.45
CA GLY A 176 -20.82 -7.76 -9.86
C GLY A 176 -21.87 -6.89 -10.56
N ARG A 177 -21.77 -5.55 -10.50
CA ARG A 177 -22.60 -4.61 -11.28
C ARG A 177 -21.98 -4.22 -12.62
N GLU A 178 -20.70 -4.53 -12.84
CA GLU A 178 -19.96 -4.22 -14.08
C GLU A 178 -19.96 -5.42 -15.07
N ARG A 179 -20.87 -6.40 -14.88
CA ARG A 179 -21.11 -7.51 -15.81
C ARG A 179 -22.46 -7.39 -16.52
#